data_AF-A0A398B559-F1
#
_entry.id   AF-A0A398B559-F1
#
_cell.length_a   1.000
_cell.length_b   1.000
_cell.length_c   1.000
_cell.angle_alpha   90.00
_cell.angle_beta   90.00
_cell.angle_gamma   90.00
#
_symmetry.space_group_name_H-M   'P 1'
#
loop_
_entity.id
_entity.type
_entity.pdbx_description
1 polymer ?
#
loop_
_entity_poly.entity_id
_entity_poly.type
_entity_poly.pdbx_seq_one_letter_code
_entity_poly.pdbx_strand_id
1 'polypeptide(L)' 'MVSRKILDCFCEARKTQAFYTRCLDADLTEEERDLILALIMESATVSNKISRFCSSREEGISQ' A
#
# COMPACT_ATOMS: atom_id res chain seq x y z
N MET A 1 17.25 -12.34 3.03
CA MET A 1 17.04 -11.24 4.00
C MET A 1 16.53 -10.01 3.27
N VAL A 2 15.37 -9.48 3.67
CA VAL A 2 14.75 -8.28 3.08
C VAL A 2 15.35 -7.02 3.71
N SER A 3 15.62 -5.99 2.92
CA SER A 3 16.12 -4.69 3.42
C SER A 3 15.07 -4.01 4.29
N ARG A 4 15.48 -3.47 5.45
CA ARG A 4 14.60 -2.68 6.33
C ARG A 4 13.91 -1.53 5.59
N LYS A 5 14.59 -0.92 4.61
CA LYS A 5 14.02 0.17 3.80
C LYS A 5 12.79 -0.27 2.99
N ILE A 6 12.76 -1.52 2.52
CA ILE A 6 11.61 -2.07 1.78
C ILE A 6 10.42 -2.29 2.72
N LEU A 7 10.65 -2.77 3.94
CA LEU A 7 9.61 -2.89 4.96
C LEU A 7 9.07 -1.51 5.36
N ASP A 8 9.95 -0.50 5.50
CA ASP A 8 9.51 0.86 5.76
C ASP A 8 8.62 1.39 4.61
N CYS A 9 8.95 1.11 3.35
CA CYS A 9 8.09 1.44 2.21
C CYS A 9 6.72 0.76 2.27
N PHE A 10 6.64 -0.51 2.71
CA PHE A 10 5.36 -1.20 2.92
C PHE A 10 4.51 -0.47 3.96
N CYS A 11 5.11 -0.14 5.10
CA CYS A 11 4.44 0.55 6.19
C CYS A 11 3.91 1.92 5.76
N GLU A 12 4.72 2.70 5.05
CA GLU A 12 4.31 4.01 4.55
C GLU A 12 3.18 3.90 3.51
N ALA A 13 3.25 2.94 2.58
CA ALA A 13 2.16 2.71 1.63
C ALA A 13 0.82 2.41 2.34
N ARG A 14 0.85 1.62 3.42
CA ARG A 14 -0.34 1.31 4.23
C ARG A 14 -0.85 2.50 5.05
N LYS A 15 0.05 3.33 5.59
CA LYS A 15 -0.34 4.59 6.28
C LYS A 15 -0.99 5.56 5.30
N THR A 16 -0.40 5.74 4.12
CA THR A 16 -0.95 6.58 3.05
C THR A 16 -2.33 6.07 2.62
N GLN A 17 -2.50 4.76 2.43
CA GLN A 17 -3.80 4.17 2.12
C GLN A 17 -4.84 4.48 3.21
N ALA A 18 -4.47 4.34 4.49
CA ALA A 18 -5.35 4.64 5.61
C ALA A 18 -5.71 6.13 5.68
N PHE A 19 -4.75 7.02 5.36
CA PHE A 19 -5.00 8.45 5.24
C PHE A 19 -6.03 8.75 4.15
N TYR A 20 -5.85 8.24 2.93
CA TYR A 20 -6.81 8.43 1.84
C TYR A 20 -8.19 7.89 2.17
N THR A 21 -8.27 6.75 2.86
CA THR A 21 -9.55 6.17 3.30
C THR A 21 -10.31 7.13 4.22
N ARG A 22 -9.63 7.81 5.14
CA ARG A 22 -10.26 8.81 6.02
C ARG A 22 -10.72 10.06 5.27
N CYS A 23 -10.08 10.40 4.15
CA CYS A 23 -10.51 11.53 3.34
C CYS A 23 -11.89 11.30 2.71
N LEU A 24 -12.36 10.04 2.58
CA LEU A 24 -13.70 9.73 2.07
C LEU A 24 -14.85 10.18 2.99
N ASP A 25 -14.55 10.47 4.26
CA ASP A 25 -15.51 10.98 5.24
C ASP A 25 -15.77 12.50 5.10
N ALA A 26 -14.99 13.19 4.25
CA ALA A 26 -15.19 14.60 3.95
C ALA A 26 -16.37 14.82 2.99
N ASP A 27 -16.87 16.05 2.95
CA ASP A 27 -17.79 16.49 1.90
C ASP A 27 -16.99 16.66 0.60
N LEU A 28 -17.18 15.73 -0.32
CA LEU A 28 -16.42 15.59 -1.56
C LEU A 28 -17.38 15.62 -2.74
N THR A 29 -16.93 16.24 -3.83
CA THR A 29 -17.55 16.02 -5.14
C THR A 29 -17.35 14.57 -5.60
N GLU A 30 -18.14 14.15 -6.58
CA GLU A 30 -18.01 12.81 -7.18
C GLU A 30 -16.62 12.59 -7.79
N GLU A 31 -16.08 13.59 -8.48
CA GLU A 31 -14.74 13.55 -9.08
C GLU A 31 -13.63 13.38 -8.03
N GLU A 32 -13.70 14.13 -6.92
CA GLU A 32 -12.72 14.00 -5.83
C GLU A 32 -12.83 12.64 -5.14
N ARG A 33 -14.05 12.13 -4.95
CA ARG A 33 -14.28 10.79 -4.38
C ARG A 33 -13.67 9.70 -5.27
N ASP A 34 -13.89 9.76 -6.57
CA ASP A 34 -13.34 8.80 -7.52
C ASP A 34 -11.81 8.84 -7.56
N LEU A 35 -11.23 10.04 -7.53
CA LEU A 35 -9.78 10.21 -7.41
C LEU A 35 -9.24 9.57 -6.12
N ILE A 36 -9.87 9.82 -4.97
CA ILE A 36 -9.43 9.25 -3.69
C ILE A 36 -9.55 7.71 -3.70
N LEU A 37 -10.62 7.16 -4.26
CA LEU A 37 -10.79 5.70 -4.42
C LEU A 37 -9.67 5.11 -5.28
N ALA A 38 -9.31 5.76 -6.40
CA ALA A 38 -8.20 5.33 -7.23
C ALA A 38 -6.87 5.33 -6.46
N LEU A 39 -6.59 6.38 -5.68
CA LEU A 39 -5.38 6.46 -4.83
C LEU A 39 -5.34 5.36 -3.74
N ILE A 40 -6.48 5.00 -3.15
CA ILE A 40 -6.58 3.87 -2.21
C ILE A 40 -6.22 2.56 -2.91
N MET A 41 -6.70 2.33 -4.12
CA MET A 41 -6.40 1.12 -4.90
C MET A 41 -4.92 1.05 -5.32
N GLU A 42 -4.33 2.17 -5.72
CA GLU A 42 -2.91 2.24 -6.08
C GLU A 42 -2.00 1.98 -4.87
N SER A 43 -2.28 2.60 -3.73
CA SER A 43 -1.53 2.37 -2.49
C SER A 43 -1.65 0.92 -2.00
N ALA A 44 -2.84 0.31 -2.13
CA ALA A 44 -3.02 -1.12 -1.89
C ALA A 44 -2.17 -1.97 -2.85
N THR A 45 -2.14 -1.63 -4.13
CA THR A 45 -1.33 -2.32 -5.14
C THR A 45 0.17 -2.24 -4.83
N VAL A 46 0.66 -1.07 -4.42
CA VAL A 46 2.06 -0.87 -4.01
C VAL A 46 2.39 -1.71 -2.79
N SER A 47 1.59 -1.65 -1.73
CA SER A 47 1.83 -2.44 -0.51
C SER A 47 1.81 -3.94 -0.79
N ASN A 48 0.89 -4.42 -1.64
CA ASN A 48 0.84 -5.83 -2.06
C ASN A 48 2.06 -6.25 -2.88
N LYS A 49 2.55 -5.41 -3.79
CA LYS A 49 3.80 -5.67 -4.54
C LYS A 49 4.98 -5.82 -3.59
N ILE A 50 5.10 -4.95 -2.60
CA ILE A 50 6.16 -5.01 -1.59
C ILE A 50 6.03 -6.28 -0.74
N SER A 51 4.81 -6.60 -0.28
CA SER A 51 4.56 -7.82 0.51
C SER A 51 4.99 -9.07 -0.25
N ARG A 52 4.60 -9.20 -1.53
CA ARG A 52 4.99 -10.35 -2.37
C ARG A 52 6.50 -10.44 -2.56
N PHE A 53 7.17 -9.30 -2.76
CA PHE A 53 8.64 -9.26 -2.85
C PHE A 53 9.32 -9.70 -1.54
N CYS A 54 8.72 -9.40 -0.39
CA CYS A 54 9.25 -9.83 0.90
C CYS A 54 9.07 -11.34 1.07
N SER A 55 7.87 -11.86 0.82
CA SER A 55 7.55 -13.29 0.97
C SER A 55 8.35 -14.19 0.02
N SER A 56 8.55 -13.78 -1.24
CA SER A 56 9.33 -14.58 -2.20
C SER A 56 10.82 -14.69 -1.88
N ARG A 57 11.32 -13.87 -0.94
CA ARG A 57 12.71 -13.90 -0.47
C ARG A 57 12.88 -14.60 0.88
N GLU A 58 11.80 -15.14 1.45
CA GLU A 58 11.82 -16.00 2.63
C GLU A 58 11.86 -17.49 2.26
N GLU A 59 11.40 -17.88 1.07
CA GLU A 59 11.39 -19.27 0.56
C GLU A 59 12.74 -19.76 -0.02
N GLY A 60 13.84 -19.01 0.16
CA GLY A 60 15.18 -19.37 -0.31
C GLY A 60 15.99 -20.32 0.60
N ILE A 61 15.36 -21.06 1.52
CA ILE A 61 16.01 -22.06 2.39
C ILE A 61 15.17 -23.36 2.47
N SER A 62 14.73 -23.88 1.32
CA SER A 62 14.39 -25.31 1.16
C SER A 62 14.19 -25.62 -0.31
N GLN A 63 15.28 -25.91 -1.02
CA GLN A 63 15.39 -26.99 -2.01
C GLN A 63 16.84 -27.47 -2.02
#